data_AF-A0A2T7NNE4-F1
#
_entry.id   AF-A0A2T7NNE4-F1
#
_cell.length_a   1.000
_cell.length_b   1.000
_cell.length_c   1.000
_cell.angle_alpha   90.00
_cell.angle_beta   90.00
_cell.angle_gamma   90.00
#
_symmetry.space_group_name_H-M   'P 1'
#
loop_
_entity.id
_entity.type
_entity.pdbx_description
1 polymer ?
#
loop_
_entity_poly.entity_id
_entity_poly.type
_entity_poly.pdbx_seq_one_letter_code
_entity_poly.pdbx_strand_id
1 'polypeptide(L)'
;MDDEQETYKLWRIRKTIMQLCHDRHYLVAQDELDQTLEQFKAQYGDKPSENHPSRKDLIVLVAHNDDPTDMMFVFFPEEPKVGIKTIKTYCTRMQEDNIHRAIIVVQTGMTPSAKQALVEMAPKYILEQFLETELLINITEHMLVPEHVVMTPEEKAELLAR
;
A
#
# COMPACT_ATOMS: atom_id res chain seq x y z
N MET A 1 12.86 -21.91 -4.56
CA MET A 1 12.66 -20.53 -4.08
C MET A 1 13.17 -20.49 -2.67
N ASP A 2 13.85 -19.42 -2.28
CA ASP A 2 14.26 -19.25 -0.89
C ASP A 2 13.07 -18.64 -0.14
N ASP A 3 12.26 -19.51 0.48
CA ASP A 3 11.06 -19.14 1.22
C ASP A 3 11.37 -18.15 2.36
N GLU A 4 12.56 -18.24 2.95
CA GLU A 4 13.00 -17.32 3.99
C GLU A 4 13.22 -15.92 3.44
N GLN A 5 13.89 -15.80 2.29
CA GLN A 5 14.12 -14.51 1.63
C GLN A 5 12.81 -13.87 1.16
N GLU A 6 11.91 -14.63 0.55
CA GLU A 6 10.63 -14.08 0.09
C GLU A 6 9.74 -13.66 1.26
N THR A 7 9.72 -14.43 2.36
CA THR A 7 9.01 -14.05 3.59
C THR A 7 9.56 -12.75 4.17
N TYR A 8 10.88 -12.63 4.27
CA TYR A 8 11.53 -11.40 4.74
C TYR A 8 11.18 -10.20 3.85
N LYS A 9 11.22 -10.40 2.53
CA LYS A 9 10.86 -9.37 1.54
C LYS A 9 9.42 -8.89 1.75
N LEU A 10 8.46 -9.80 1.86
CA LEU A 10 7.04 -9.46 2.07
C LEU A 10 6.81 -8.75 3.41
N TRP A 11 7.46 -9.20 4.48
CA TRP A 11 7.42 -8.53 5.78
C TRP A 11 7.95 -7.09 5.69
N ARG A 12 9.11 -6.88 5.07
CA ARG A 12 9.70 -5.54 4.88
C ARG A 12 8.78 -4.62 4.11
N ILE A 13 8.24 -5.09 2.99
CA ILE A 13 7.30 -4.32 2.16
C ILE A 13 6.06 -3.95 2.97
N ARG A 14 5.46 -4.91 3.69
CA ARG A 14 4.28 -4.65 4.52
C ARG A 14 4.59 -3.61 5.60
N LYS A 15 5.75 -3.72 6.26
CA LYS A 15 6.18 -2.75 7.28
C LYS A 15 6.31 -1.33 6.72
N THR A 16 6.96 -1.16 5.57
CA THR A 16 7.06 0.14 4.89
C THR A 16 5.68 0.68 4.50
N ILE A 17 4.77 -0.18 4.04
CA ILE A 17 3.39 0.22 3.71
C ILE A 17 2.63 0.68 4.95
N MET A 18 2.77 0.01 6.10
CA MET A 18 2.14 0.41 7.35
C MET A 18 2.63 1.80 7.79
N GLN A 19 3.94 2.02 7.74
CA GLN A 19 4.54 3.33 8.01
C GLN A 19 4.01 4.39 7.04
N LEU A 20 3.97 4.09 5.73
CA LEU A 20 3.43 5.00 4.71
C LEU A 20 1.96 5.35 4.97
N CYS A 21 1.14 4.38 5.38
CA CYS A 21 -0.26 4.64 5.72
C CYS A 21 -0.35 5.54 6.98
N HIS A 22 0.44 5.25 8.00
CA HIS A 22 0.52 6.07 9.21
C HIS A 22 0.96 7.51 8.90
N ASP A 23 2.01 7.71 8.10
CA ASP A 23 2.52 9.03 7.71
C ASP A 23 1.49 9.82 6.90
N ARG A 24 0.64 9.12 6.14
CA ARG A 24 -0.53 9.68 5.44
C ARG A 24 -1.76 9.86 6.34
N HIS A 25 -1.59 9.80 7.66
CA HIS A 25 -2.63 10.02 8.67
C HIS A 25 -3.76 8.99 8.65
N TYR A 26 -3.48 7.77 8.17
CA TYR A 26 -4.37 6.64 8.36
C TYR A 26 -4.14 5.98 9.71
N LEU A 27 -5.21 5.44 10.29
CA LEU A 27 -5.18 4.70 11.54
C LEU A 27 -4.47 3.36 11.33
N VAL A 28 -3.28 3.22 11.91
CA VAL A 28 -2.50 1.99 11.95
C VAL A 28 -2.13 1.72 13.41
N ALA A 29 -2.33 0.50 13.87
CA ALA A 29 -2.04 0.15 15.25
C ALA A 29 -0.53 0.02 15.50
N GLN A 30 -0.07 0.37 16.71
CA GLN A 30 1.35 0.39 17.04
C GLN A 30 1.99 -1.00 16.93
N ASP A 31 1.25 -2.06 17.26
CA ASP A 31 1.67 -3.44 17.10
C ASP A 31 1.87 -3.85 15.64
N GLU A 32 1.13 -3.26 14.69
CA GLU A 32 1.38 -3.46 13.26
C GLU A 32 2.63 -2.72 12.76
N LEU A 33 2.94 -1.55 13.33
CA LEU A 33 4.16 -0.78 13.02
C LEU A 33 5.42 -1.46 13.57
N ASP A 34 5.32 -1.98 14.80
CA ASP A 34 6.42 -2.63 15.51
C ASP A 34 6.53 -4.13 15.24
N GLN A 35 5.68 -4.68 14.37
CA GLN A 35 5.64 -6.10 14.05
C GLN A 35 7.02 -6.66 13.68
N THR A 36 7.47 -7.70 14.41
CA THR A 36 8.71 -8.40 14.11
C THR A 36 8.52 -9.44 13.01
N LEU A 37 9.62 -9.91 12.41
CA LEU A 37 9.58 -10.96 11.40
C LEU A 37 8.97 -12.26 11.95
N GLU A 38 9.27 -12.61 13.18
CA GLU A 38 8.76 -13.81 13.86
C GLU A 38 7.25 -13.72 14.08
N GLN A 39 6.75 -12.55 14.49
CA GLN A 39 5.31 -12.30 14.63
C GLN A 39 4.60 -12.37 13.27
N PHE A 40 5.21 -11.79 12.23
CA PHE A 40 4.70 -11.88 10.87
C PHE A 40 4.64 -13.34 10.39
N LYS A 41 5.70 -14.12 10.62
CA LYS A 41 5.74 -15.56 10.32
C LYS A 41 4.69 -16.35 11.09
N ALA A 42 4.47 -16.02 12.36
CA ALA A 42 3.45 -16.66 13.17
C ALA A 42 2.02 -16.35 12.68
N GLN A 43 1.79 -15.14 12.16
CA GLN A 43 0.48 -14.70 11.70
C GLN A 43 0.15 -15.18 10.28
N TYR A 44 1.10 -15.12 9.36
CA TYR A 44 0.87 -15.37 7.93
C TYR A 44 1.61 -16.59 7.37
N GLY A 45 2.54 -17.16 8.13
CA GLY A 45 3.38 -18.29 7.72
C GLY A 45 4.78 -17.89 7.24
N ASP A 46 5.61 -18.89 6.97
CA ASP A 46 7.01 -18.75 6.58
C ASP A 46 7.41 -19.55 5.32
N LYS A 47 6.41 -20.11 4.62
CA LYS A 47 6.53 -20.87 3.37
C LYS A 47 5.68 -20.26 2.24
N PRO A 48 6.14 -19.17 1.61
CA PRO A 48 5.51 -18.60 0.43
C PRO A 48 5.29 -19.62 -0.69
N SER A 49 6.17 -20.61 -0.84
CA SER A 49 6.01 -21.73 -1.79
C SER A 49 4.73 -22.55 -1.58
N GLU A 50 4.22 -22.62 -0.35
CA GLU A 50 2.97 -23.27 0.03
C GLU A 50 1.80 -22.26 0.13
N ASN A 51 1.96 -21.03 -0.38
CA ASN A 51 1.04 -19.89 -0.24
C ASN A 51 0.82 -19.42 1.21
N HIS A 52 1.85 -19.48 2.05
CA HIS A 52 1.80 -19.01 3.45
C HIS A 52 3.07 -18.21 3.78
N PRO A 53 3.10 -16.86 3.65
CA PRO A 53 1.98 -15.95 3.42
C PRO A 53 1.44 -16.01 1.98
N SER A 54 0.11 -16.01 1.83
CA SER A 54 -0.51 -15.63 0.58
C SER A 54 -0.53 -14.11 0.49
N ARG A 55 -0.25 -13.57 -0.69
CA ARG A 55 -0.36 -12.13 -0.95
C ARG A 55 -1.78 -11.61 -0.75
N LYS A 56 -2.80 -12.45 -0.90
CA LYS A 56 -4.20 -12.09 -0.60
C LYS A 56 -4.43 -11.82 0.89
N ASP A 57 -3.70 -12.50 1.77
CA ASP A 57 -3.80 -12.32 3.23
C ASP A 57 -3.08 -11.05 3.69
N LEU A 58 -2.21 -10.49 2.85
CA LEU A 58 -1.52 -9.23 3.09
C LEU A 58 -2.35 -8.01 2.70
N ILE A 59 -3.58 -8.18 2.18
CA ILE A 59 -4.46 -7.06 1.85
C ILE A 59 -4.79 -6.28 3.13
N VAL A 60 -4.68 -4.96 3.04
CA VAL A 60 -4.91 -4.05 4.17
C VAL A 60 -6.05 -3.12 3.82
N LEU A 61 -6.91 -2.84 4.80
CA LEU A 61 -7.88 -1.76 4.75
C LEU A 61 -7.58 -0.81 5.90
N VAL A 62 -7.29 0.45 5.59
CA VAL A 62 -7.05 1.50 6.59
C VAL A 62 -8.08 2.61 6.47
N ALA A 63 -8.44 3.24 7.58
CA ALA A 63 -9.34 4.40 7.65
C ALA A 63 -8.55 5.65 8.05
N HIS A 64 -8.88 6.81 7.49
CA HIS A 64 -8.21 8.07 7.81
C HIS A 64 -8.56 8.54 9.22
N ASN A 65 -7.61 9.16 9.93
CA ASN A 65 -7.81 9.64 11.31
C ASN A 65 -8.83 10.79 11.38
N ASP A 66 -8.81 11.71 10.42
CA ASP A 66 -9.70 12.87 10.42
C ASP A 66 -11.10 12.58 9.85
N ASP A 67 -11.20 11.61 8.93
CA ASP A 67 -12.45 11.23 8.27
C ASP A 67 -12.52 9.70 8.13
N PRO A 68 -13.25 9.01 9.02
CA PRO A 68 -13.40 7.56 8.97
C PRO A 68 -14.09 7.03 7.70
N THR A 69 -14.70 7.90 6.89
CA THR A 69 -15.28 7.53 5.60
C THR A 69 -14.23 7.54 4.47
N ASP A 70 -13.10 8.23 4.65
CA ASP A 70 -11.95 8.12 3.75
C ASP A 70 -11.15 6.87 4.14
N MET A 71 -11.50 5.78 3.48
CA MET A 71 -10.82 4.49 3.60
C MET A 71 -9.93 4.24 2.37
N MET A 72 -8.85 3.49 2.58
CA MET A 72 -7.91 3.11 1.54
C MET A 72 -7.59 1.62 1.59
N PHE A 73 -7.67 0.97 0.44
CA PHE A 73 -7.17 -0.39 0.29
C PHE A 73 -5.68 -0.43 -0.02
N VAL A 74 -4.99 -1.46 0.43
CA VAL A 74 -3.68 -1.85 -0.09
C VAL A 74 -3.78 -3.28 -0.63
N PHE A 75 -3.57 -3.43 -1.94
CA PHE A 75 -3.62 -4.72 -2.63
C PHE A 75 -2.22 -5.24 -2.95
N PHE A 76 -2.04 -6.55 -2.78
CA PHE A 76 -0.84 -7.28 -3.15
C PHE A 76 -1.21 -8.36 -4.19
N PRO A 77 -1.07 -8.07 -5.50
CA PRO A 77 -1.34 -9.04 -6.55
C PRO A 77 -0.35 -10.20 -6.54
N GLU A 78 -0.86 -11.41 -6.80
CA GLU A 78 -0.04 -12.63 -6.95
C GLU A 78 0.72 -12.66 -8.27
N GLU A 79 0.15 -12.06 -9.32
CA GLU A 79 0.76 -12.04 -10.65
C GLU A 79 1.94 -11.05 -10.70
N PRO A 80 3.11 -11.46 -11.24
CA PRO A 80 4.27 -10.57 -11.32
C PRO A 80 4.02 -9.31 -12.15
N LYS A 81 3.22 -9.46 -13.21
CA LYS A 81 2.79 -8.37 -14.09
C LYS A 81 1.27 -8.26 -14.07
N VAL A 82 0.77 -7.17 -13.53
CA VAL A 82 -0.67 -6.98 -13.31
C VAL A 82 -1.39 -6.64 -14.60
N GLY A 83 -2.45 -7.39 -14.89
CA GLY A 83 -3.32 -7.18 -16.05
C GLY A 83 -4.59 -6.40 -15.74
N ILE A 84 -5.28 -5.94 -16.79
CA ILE A 84 -6.54 -5.18 -16.68
C ILE A 84 -7.66 -5.94 -15.96
N LYS A 85 -7.66 -7.28 -16.04
CA LYS A 85 -8.66 -8.13 -15.37
C LYS A 85 -8.57 -7.97 -13.84
N THR A 86 -7.35 -7.96 -13.31
CA THR A 86 -7.09 -7.82 -11.88
C THR A 86 -7.47 -6.43 -11.39
N ILE A 87 -7.11 -5.39 -12.15
CA ILE A 87 -7.54 -4.01 -11.86
C ILE A 87 -9.07 -3.91 -11.79
N LYS A 88 -9.80 -4.44 -12.78
CA LYS A 88 -11.26 -4.44 -12.76
C LYS A 88 -11.82 -5.15 -11.53
N THR A 89 -11.22 -6.26 -11.10
CA THR A 89 -11.63 -7.00 -9.91
C THR A 89 -11.47 -6.15 -8.65
N TYR A 90 -10.35 -5.44 -8.50
CA TYR A 90 -10.15 -4.51 -7.38
C TYR A 90 -11.12 -3.34 -7.42
N CYS A 91 -11.41 -2.80 -8.59
CA CYS A 91 -12.38 -1.72 -8.73
C CYS A 91 -13.80 -2.14 -8.38
N THR A 92 -14.20 -3.37 -8.71
CA THR A 92 -15.49 -3.92 -8.27
C THR A 92 -15.53 -4.03 -6.76
N ARG A 93 -14.48 -4.55 -6.12
CA ARG A 93 -14.40 -4.61 -4.65
C ARG A 93 -14.44 -3.22 -4.01
N MET A 94 -13.70 -2.26 -4.55
CA MET A 94 -13.75 -0.85 -4.13
C MET A 94 -15.14 -0.25 -4.26
N GLN A 95 -15.87 -0.57 -5.33
CA GLN A 95 -17.26 -0.14 -5.53
C GLN A 95 -18.23 -0.74 -4.50
N GLU A 96 -18.08 -2.02 -4.21
CA GLU A 96 -18.90 -2.74 -3.23
C GLU A 96 -18.72 -2.19 -1.82
N ASP A 97 -17.48 -1.88 -1.45
CA ASP A 97 -17.14 -1.35 -0.12
C ASP A 97 -17.21 0.19 -0.05
N ASN A 98 -17.60 0.87 -1.14
CA ASN A 98 -17.67 2.33 -1.26
C ASN A 98 -16.33 3.04 -0.93
N ILE A 99 -15.23 2.47 -1.39
CA ILE A 99 -13.86 2.93 -1.17
C ILE A 99 -13.31 3.58 -2.43
N HIS A 100 -12.70 4.75 -2.30
CA HIS A 100 -12.26 5.56 -3.45
C HIS A 100 -10.75 5.55 -3.67
N ARG A 101 -9.97 5.10 -2.67
CA ARG A 101 -8.50 5.09 -2.71
C ARG A 101 -7.95 3.68 -2.62
N ALA A 102 -6.92 3.39 -3.40
CA ALA A 102 -6.19 2.14 -3.28
C ALA A 102 -4.71 2.29 -3.66
N ILE A 103 -3.87 1.55 -2.95
CA ILE A 103 -2.48 1.28 -3.30
C ILE A 103 -2.39 -0.14 -3.88
N ILE A 104 -1.66 -0.30 -4.96
CA ILE A 104 -1.39 -1.61 -5.60
C ILE A 104 0.11 -1.84 -5.61
N VAL A 105 0.56 -2.82 -4.83
CA VAL A 105 1.98 -3.19 -4.69
C VAL A 105 2.32 -4.28 -5.71
N VAL A 106 2.98 -3.91 -6.80
CA VAL A 106 3.28 -4.81 -7.93
C VAL A 106 4.71 -5.32 -7.91
N GLN A 107 4.92 -6.59 -8.28
CA GLN A 107 6.25 -7.21 -8.25
C GLN A 107 7.16 -6.67 -9.35
N THR A 108 6.70 -6.67 -10.60
CA THR A 108 7.49 -6.22 -11.77
C THR A 108 6.85 -5.01 -12.44
N GLY A 109 5.52 -4.93 -12.45
CA GLY A 109 4.82 -3.80 -13.06
C GLY A 109 3.40 -4.12 -13.51
N MET A 110 2.83 -3.22 -14.30
CA MET A 110 1.49 -3.36 -14.89
C MET A 110 1.57 -3.38 -16.42
N THR A 111 0.60 -4.02 -17.08
CA THR A 111 0.44 -3.89 -18.54
C THR A 111 0.05 -2.45 -18.92
N PRO A 112 0.36 -1.99 -20.15
CA PRO A 112 -0.07 -0.66 -20.60
C PRO A 112 -1.59 -0.45 -20.48
N SER A 113 -2.37 -1.49 -20.76
CA SER A 113 -3.83 -1.48 -20.60
C SER A 113 -4.29 -1.33 -19.15
N ALA A 114 -3.58 -1.94 -18.19
CA ALA A 114 -3.87 -1.77 -16.77
C ALA A 114 -3.54 -0.34 -16.31
N LYS A 115 -2.38 0.21 -16.72
CA LYS A 115 -2.00 1.61 -16.43
C LYS A 115 -3.01 2.61 -16.99
N GLN A 116 -3.45 2.40 -18.24
CA GLN A 116 -4.46 3.23 -18.88
C GLN A 116 -5.78 3.20 -18.10
N ALA A 117 -6.20 2.02 -17.61
CA ALA A 117 -7.40 1.90 -16.79
C ALA A 117 -7.33 2.70 -15.48
N LEU A 118 -6.16 2.79 -14.85
CA LEU A 118 -6.00 3.63 -13.64
C LEU A 118 -6.26 5.11 -13.94
N VAL A 119 -5.77 5.60 -15.08
CA VAL A 119 -5.96 7.00 -15.52
C VAL A 119 -7.42 7.27 -15.84
N GLU A 120 -8.10 6.34 -16.51
CA GLU A 120 -9.52 6.46 -16.89
C GLU A 120 -10.48 6.45 -15.68
N MET A 121 -10.06 5.86 -14.57
CA MET A 121 -10.85 5.79 -13.33
C MET A 121 -10.73 7.06 -12.49
N ALA A 122 -9.67 7.84 -12.68
CA ALA A 122 -9.53 9.15 -12.07
C ALA A 122 -10.52 10.16 -12.70
N PRO A 123 -11.03 11.13 -11.92
CA PRO A 123 -10.72 11.41 -10.52
C PRO A 123 -11.58 10.59 -9.53
N LYS A 124 -12.53 9.78 -10.00
CA LYS A 124 -13.50 9.08 -9.12
C LYS A 124 -12.82 8.06 -8.22
N TYR A 125 -11.93 7.24 -8.77
CA TYR A 125 -11.11 6.29 -8.01
C TYR A 125 -9.63 6.65 -8.20
N ILE A 126 -8.90 6.75 -7.09
CA ILE A 126 -7.48 7.07 -7.06
C ILE A 126 -6.73 5.77 -6.75
N LEU A 127 -6.05 5.24 -7.77
CA LEU A 127 -5.27 4.02 -7.66
C LEU A 127 -3.79 4.34 -7.85
N GLU A 128 -2.99 4.11 -6.81
CA GLU A 128 -1.55 4.33 -6.80
C GLU A 128 -0.80 3.01 -7.02
N GLN A 129 0.23 3.03 -7.87
CA GLN A 129 1.09 1.87 -8.10
C GLN A 129 2.41 2.06 -7.34
N PHE A 130 2.84 1.04 -6.60
CA PHE A 130 4.19 0.94 -6.03
C PHE A 130 4.88 -0.34 -6.49
N LEU A 131 6.18 -0.28 -6.78
CA LEU A 131 6.98 -1.49 -6.99
C LEU A 131 7.44 -2.07 -5.64
N GLU A 132 7.43 -3.39 -5.52
CA GLU A 132 7.98 -4.07 -4.34
C GLU A 132 9.41 -3.66 -4.02
N THR A 133 10.23 -3.51 -5.07
CA THR A 133 11.63 -3.13 -4.94
C THR A 133 11.81 -1.73 -4.36
N GLU A 134 10.85 -0.83 -4.57
CA GLU A 134 10.86 0.53 -4.01
C GLU A 134 10.45 0.54 -2.53
N LEU A 135 9.68 -0.45 -2.09
CA LEU A 135 9.15 -0.55 -0.73
C LEU A 135 10.03 -1.38 0.23
N LEU A 136 11.12 -1.97 -0.26
CA LEU A 136 12.05 -2.73 0.58
C LEU A 136 12.77 -1.86 1.62
N ILE A 137 12.99 -0.59 1.26
CA ILE A 137 13.67 0.40 2.07
C ILE A 137 12.77 1.63 2.14
N ASN A 138 12.41 2.05 3.35
CA ASN A 138 11.70 3.30 3.54
C ASN A 138 12.68 4.47 3.32
N ILE A 139 12.51 5.18 2.21
CA ILE A 139 13.41 6.30 1.86
C ILE A 139 13.24 7.52 2.78
N THR A 140 12.10 7.65 3.48
CA THR A 140 11.87 8.79 4.39
C THR A 140 12.74 8.70 5.64
N GLU A 141 13.20 7.49 6.01
CA GLU A 141 14.12 7.26 7.13
C GLU A 141 15.58 7.58 6.78
N HIS A 142 15.88 7.88 5.52
CA HIS A 142 17.24 8.17 5.09
C HIS A 142 17.70 9.54 5.60
N MET A 143 18.91 9.62 6.16
CA MET A 143 19.46 10.83 6.82
C MET A 143 19.50 12.11 5.96
N LEU A 144 19.46 11.98 4.63
CA LEU A 144 19.46 13.11 3.69
C LEU A 144 18.05 13.58 3.31
N VAL A 145 17.00 12.88 3.75
CA VAL A 145 15.61 13.22 3.46
C VAL A 145 15.06 13.98 4.66
N PRO A 146 14.76 15.29 4.52
CA PRO A 146 14.14 16.04 5.60
C PRO A 146 12.69 15.59 5.81
N GLU A 147 12.11 15.99 6.94
CA GLU A 147 10.69 15.81 7.20
C GLU A 147 9.85 16.65 6.22
N HIS A 148 8.86 16.02 5.59
CA HIS A 148 7.93 16.67 4.67
C HIS A 148 6.53 16.63 5.26
N VAL A 149 5.94 17.80 5.51
CA VAL A 149 4.57 17.93 6.02
C VAL A 149 3.68 18.49 4.93
N VAL A 150 2.56 17.82 4.66
CA VAL A 150 1.57 18.28 3.69
C VAL A 150 0.77 19.42 4.32
N MET A 151 0.77 20.58 3.67
CA MET A 151 -0.02 21.72 4.13
C MET A 151 -1.50 21.55 3.78
N THR A 152 -2.35 21.95 4.71
CA THR A 152 -3.80 22.10 4.48
C THR A 152 -4.09 23.26 3.52
N PRO A 153 -5.27 23.27 2.86
CA PRO A 153 -5.70 24.40 2.04
C PRO A 153 -5.68 25.74 2.80
N GLU A 154 -6.02 25.73 4.09
CA GLU A 154 -6.05 26.89 4.98
C GLU A 154 -4.63 27.40 5.26
N GLU A 155 -3.71 26.52 5.67
CA GLU A 155 -2.31 26.88 5.90
C GLU A 155 -1.65 27.42 4.62
N LYS A 156 -1.96 26.81 3.47
CA LYS A 156 -1.48 27.29 2.17
C LYS A 156 -2.00 28.70 1.87
N ALA A 157 -3.27 28.97 2.13
CA ALA A 157 -3.84 30.30 1.92
C ALA A 157 -3.21 31.34 2.85
N GLU A 158 -2.97 31.00 4.12
CA GLU A 158 -2.28 31.87 5.08
C GLU A 158 -0.83 32.16 4.65
N LEU A 159 -0.09 31.13 4.23
CA LEU A 159 1.29 31.29 3.77
C LEU A 159 1.39 32.21 2.56
N LEU A 160 0.45 32.12 1.62
CA LEU A 160 0.41 32.98 0.43
C LEU A 160 -0.04 34.42 0.73
N ALA A 161 -0.71 34.64 1.86
CA ALA A 161 -1.13 35.97 2.31
C ALA A 161 -0.04 36.74 3.08
N ARG A 162 1.07 36.07 3.43
CA ARG A 162 2.26 36.67 4.06
C ARG A 162 3.26 37.17 3.02
#